data_AF-A0A1T3CG77-F1
#
_entry.id   AF-A0A1T3CG77-F1
#
_cell.length_a   1.000
_cell.length_b   1.000
_cell.length_c   1.000
_cell.angle_alpha   90.00
_cell.angle_beta   90.00
_cell.angle_gamma   90.00
#
_symmetry.space_group_name_H-M   'P 1'
#
loop_
_entity.id
_entity.type
_entity.pdbx_description
1 polymer ?
#
loop_
_entity_poly.entity_id
_entity_poly.type
_entity_poly.pdbx_seq_one_letter_code
_entity_poly.pdbx_strand_id
1 'polypeptide(L)'
;MVLGQITGYPKMLVLGDRLPPFIHAPCYMDERLAPECGEMGKHQCLPKRLAICASLVDMFYSRTDANTDFVWQTISSEGQRLHDEYKSLDSYGQLAALQAVIIYILLQAQDPETAERNGANALLLIMIVC
;
A
#
# COMPACT_ATOMS: atom_id res chain seq x y z
N MET A 1 -16.32 -11.31 -10.27
CA MET A 1 -16.25 -11.72 -8.85
C MET A 1 -14.84 -12.08 -8.38
N VAL A 2 -13.78 -11.50 -8.96
CA VAL A 2 -12.39 -11.59 -8.45
C VAL A 2 -11.78 -10.18 -8.41
N LEU A 3 -12.01 -9.42 -9.49
CA LEU A 3 -11.63 -8.01 -9.56
C LEU A 3 -12.14 -7.19 -8.36
N GLY A 4 -13.42 -7.33 -8.00
CA GLY A 4 -13.99 -6.63 -6.83
C GLY A 4 -13.41 -7.05 -5.47
N GLN A 5 -12.88 -8.27 -5.35
CA GLN A 5 -12.19 -8.70 -4.13
C GLN A 5 -10.81 -8.05 -4.07
N ILE A 6 -10.08 -8.09 -5.19
CA ILE A 6 -8.75 -7.54 -5.33
C ILE A 6 -8.75 -6.02 -5.14
N THR A 7 -9.72 -5.31 -5.72
CA THR A 7 -9.87 -3.86 -5.52
C THR A 7 -10.34 -3.49 -4.10
N GLY A 8 -10.85 -4.45 -3.32
CA GLY A 8 -11.14 -4.26 -1.90
C GLY A 8 -9.91 -4.23 -0.99
N TYR A 9 -8.76 -4.73 -1.46
CA TYR A 9 -7.57 -4.91 -0.63
C TYR A 9 -6.96 -3.60 -0.10
N PRO A 10 -6.85 -2.51 -0.87
CA PRO A 10 -6.40 -1.24 -0.29
C PRO A 10 -7.28 -0.82 0.88
N LYS A 11 -8.61 -0.91 0.73
CA LYS A 11 -9.54 -0.56 1.81
C LYS A 11 -9.40 -1.47 3.04
N MET A 12 -9.11 -2.75 2.87
CA MET A 12 -8.82 -3.66 3.97
C MET A 12 -7.60 -3.22 4.81
N LEU A 13 -6.56 -2.70 4.15
CA LEU A 13 -5.33 -2.23 4.83
C LEU A 13 -5.61 -1.12 5.85
N VAL A 14 -6.56 -0.22 5.57
CA VAL A 14 -6.91 0.91 6.45
C VAL A 14 -8.02 0.62 7.45
N LEU A 15 -8.95 -0.29 7.11
CA LEU A 15 -10.00 -0.73 8.03
C LEU A 15 -9.45 -1.54 9.19
N GLY A 16 -8.40 -2.33 8.97
CA GLY A 16 -7.66 -2.99 10.04
C GLY A 16 -8.31 -4.25 10.63
N ASP A 17 -9.56 -4.57 10.32
CA ASP A 17 -10.22 -5.82 10.76
C ASP A 17 -9.51 -7.08 10.23
N ARG A 18 -9.12 -7.05 8.95
CA ARG A 18 -8.35 -8.10 8.28
C ARG A 18 -7.44 -7.47 7.26
N LEU A 19 -6.16 -7.81 7.27
CA LEU A 19 -5.23 -7.35 6.25
C LEU A 19 -5.46 -8.08 4.93
N PRO A 20 -5.08 -7.47 3.80
CA PRO A 20 -5.03 -8.18 2.53
C PRO A 20 -4.18 -9.45 2.63
N PRO A 21 -4.53 -10.52 1.89
CA PRO A 21 -3.94 -11.86 2.07
C PRO A 21 -2.44 -11.94 1.75
N PHE A 22 -1.87 -10.90 1.14
CA PHE A 22 -0.44 -10.80 0.83
C PHE A 22 0.32 -9.89 1.80
N ILE A 23 -0.33 -9.26 2.78
CA ILE A 23 0.33 -8.43 3.80
C ILE A 23 0.74 -9.30 4.99
N HIS A 24 2.04 -9.33 5.25
CA HIS A 24 2.66 -10.13 6.31
C HIS A 24 3.02 -9.21 7.48
N ALA A 25 2.04 -8.90 8.32
CA ALA A 25 2.26 -8.13 9.53
C ALA A 25 2.87 -9.01 10.65
N PRO A 26 3.68 -8.44 11.56
CA PRO A 26 4.26 -9.18 12.69
C PRO A 26 3.25 -9.99 13.50
N CYS A 27 2.07 -9.43 13.78
CA CYS A 27 0.99 -10.11 14.52
C CYS A 27 0.45 -11.38 13.82
N TYR A 28 0.59 -11.51 12.50
CA TYR A 28 0.17 -12.70 11.76
C TYR A 28 1.24 -13.79 11.72
N MET A 29 2.51 -13.42 11.96
CA MET A 29 3.61 -14.36 12.02
C MET A 29 3.74 -14.97 13.43
N ASP A 30 3.65 -14.12 14.46
CA ASP A 30 3.62 -14.52 15.86
C ASP A 30 2.93 -13.41 16.67
N GLU A 31 1.83 -13.75 17.35
CA GLU A 31 1.04 -12.82 18.17
C GLU A 31 1.89 -12.13 19.26
N ARG A 32 2.97 -12.78 19.71
CA ARG A 32 3.91 -12.21 20.70
C ARG A 32 4.74 -11.06 20.16
N LEU A 33 4.88 -10.95 18.84
CA LEU A 33 5.60 -9.84 18.20
C LEU A 33 4.81 -8.53 18.23
N ALA A 34 3.49 -8.62 18.46
CA ALA A 34 2.59 -7.47 18.41
C ALA A 34 1.32 -7.71 19.28
N PRO A 35 1.47 -7.86 20.61
CA PRO A 35 0.38 -8.26 21.50
C PRO A 35 -0.77 -7.25 21.55
N GLU A 36 -0.48 -5.97 21.34
CA GLU A 36 -1.47 -4.87 21.41
C GLU A 36 -2.23 -4.66 20.09
N CYS A 37 -1.86 -5.38 19.02
CA CYS A 37 -2.37 -5.14 17.67
C CYS A 37 -3.85 -5.53 17.50
N GLY A 38 -4.31 -6.59 18.18
CA GLY A 38 -5.68 -7.10 18.08
C GLY A 38 -6.74 -6.24 18.76
N GLU A 39 -6.35 -5.35 19.67
CA GLU A 39 -7.29 -4.60 20.53
C GLU A 39 -7.63 -3.20 19.98
N MET A 40 -6.79 -2.65 19.09
CA MET A 40 -6.87 -1.25 18.67
C MET A 40 -7.60 -1.02 17.33
N GLY A 41 -8.15 -2.07 16.72
CA GLY A 41 -8.89 -2.01 15.45
C GLY A 41 -8.06 -1.63 14.21
N LYS A 42 -6.81 -1.16 14.37
CA LYS A 42 -5.85 -0.88 13.30
C LYS A 42 -4.53 -1.57 13.59
N HIS A 43 -3.91 -2.13 12.55
CA HIS A 43 -2.63 -2.83 12.67
C HIS A 43 -1.46 -1.86 12.93
N GLN A 44 -1.24 -1.46 14.19
CA GLN A 44 -0.13 -0.60 14.58
C GLN A 44 1.23 -1.29 14.46
N CYS A 45 1.26 -2.61 14.34
CA CYS A 45 2.47 -3.39 14.14
C CYS A 45 2.99 -3.37 12.70
N LEU A 46 2.34 -2.66 11.77
CA LEU A 46 2.81 -2.60 10.39
C LEU A 46 4.23 -2.04 10.32
N PRO A 47 5.15 -2.67 9.58
CA PRO A 47 6.45 -2.10 9.28
C PRO A 47 6.31 -0.70 8.68
N LYS A 48 7.29 0.18 8.91
CA LYS A 48 7.26 1.59 8.52
C LYS A 48 6.74 1.84 7.09
N ARG A 49 7.21 1.06 6.10
CA ARG A 49 6.78 1.20 4.69
C ARG A 49 5.30 0.90 4.49
N LEU A 50 4.78 -0.12 5.17
CA LEU A 50 3.36 -0.47 5.14
C LEU A 50 2.49 0.50 5.95
N ALA A 51 3.01 1.06 7.03
CA ALA A 51 2.33 2.11 7.78
C ALA A 51 2.20 3.42 6.96
N ILE A 52 3.24 3.78 6.20
CA ILE A 52 3.19 4.89 5.22
C ILE A 52 2.16 4.57 4.13
N CYS A 53 2.22 3.35 3.56
CA CYS A 53 1.25 2.89 2.56
C CYS A 53 -0.20 2.99 3.07
N ALA A 54 -0.48 2.52 4.28
CA ALA A 54 -1.80 2.62 4.90
C ALA A 54 -2.26 4.09 5.04
N SER A 55 -1.37 4.99 5.47
CA SER A 55 -1.67 6.43 5.56
C SER A 55 -2.01 7.04 4.18
N LEU A 56 -1.28 6.64 3.13
CA LEU A 56 -1.54 7.12 1.77
C LEU A 56 -2.84 6.55 1.18
N VAL A 57 -3.18 5.31 1.52
CA VAL A 57 -4.48 4.73 1.15
C VAL A 57 -5.63 5.45 1.87
N ASP A 58 -5.46 5.81 3.15
CA ASP A 58 -6.46 6.58 3.89
C ASP A 58 -6.66 7.98 3.27
N MET A 59 -5.55 8.63 2.90
CA MET A 59 -5.54 9.89 2.17
C MET A 59 -6.23 9.77 0.80
N PHE A 60 -6.00 8.66 0.09
CA PHE A 60 -6.65 8.36 -1.18
C PHE A 60 -8.17 8.27 -1.00
N TYR A 61 -8.67 7.50 -0.05
CA TYR A 61 -10.12 7.36 0.15
C TYR A 61 -10.77 8.63 0.71
N SER A 62 -10.00 9.49 1.37
CA SER A 62 -10.47 10.77 1.92
C SER A 62 -10.27 11.97 0.97
N ARG A 63 -9.77 11.73 -0.24
CA ARG A 63 -9.49 12.80 -1.21
C ARG A 63 -10.78 13.46 -1.71
N THR A 64 -10.63 14.69 -2.16
CA THR A 64 -11.65 15.51 -2.81
C THR A 64 -11.16 15.87 -4.21
N ASP A 65 -12.05 16.34 -5.08
CA ASP A 65 -11.67 16.78 -6.43
C ASP A 65 -10.57 17.85 -6.40
N ALA A 66 -10.54 18.69 -5.36
CA ALA A 66 -9.56 19.76 -5.19
C ALA A 66 -8.14 19.28 -4.87
N ASN A 67 -7.97 18.08 -4.30
CA ASN A 67 -6.66 17.56 -3.89
C ASN A 67 -6.29 16.22 -4.54
N THR A 68 -7.10 15.71 -5.48
CA THR A 68 -6.87 14.42 -6.12
C THR A 68 -5.47 14.30 -6.76
N ASP A 69 -5.03 15.34 -7.48
CA ASP A 69 -3.73 15.37 -8.16
C ASP A 69 -2.57 15.33 -7.15
N PHE A 70 -2.70 16.05 -6.03
CA PHE A 70 -1.70 16.07 -4.97
C PHE A 70 -1.55 14.71 -4.28
N VAL A 71 -2.67 14.04 -4.01
CA VAL A 71 -2.67 12.70 -3.40
C VAL A 71 -1.97 11.71 -4.33
N TRP A 72 -2.30 11.73 -5.63
CA TRP A 72 -1.63 10.87 -6.62
C TRP A 72 -0.15 11.18 -6.77
N GLN A 73 0.25 12.45 -6.81
CA GLN A 73 1.66 12.83 -6.82
C GLN A 73 2.41 12.28 -5.59
N THR A 74 1.77 12.31 -4.42
CA THR A 74 2.36 11.79 -3.18
C THR A 74 2.52 10.26 -3.25
N ILE A 75 1.51 9.54 -3.73
CA ILE A 75 1.56 8.08 -3.92
C ILE A 75 2.68 7.71 -4.91
N SER A 76 2.75 8.39 -6.06
CA SER A 76 3.77 8.12 -7.08
C SER A 76 5.17 8.46 -6.59
N SER A 77 5.34 9.55 -5.83
CA SER A 77 6.62 9.90 -5.21
C SER A 77 7.08 8.85 -4.20
N GLU A 78 6.17 8.31 -3.38
CA GLU A 78 6.50 7.23 -2.45
C GLU A 78 6.86 5.95 -3.20
N GLY A 79 6.11 5.60 -4.25
CA GLY A 79 6.44 4.48 -5.14
C GLY A 79 7.85 4.58 -5.71
N GLN A 80 8.24 5.76 -6.21
CA GLN A 80 9.59 6.02 -6.71
C GLN A 80 10.64 5.86 -5.61
N ARG A 81 10.39 6.41 -4.41
CA ARG A 81 11.30 6.25 -3.27
C ARG A 81 11.50 4.78 -2.89
N LEU A 82 10.44 3.98 -2.89
CA LEU A 82 10.52 2.54 -2.65
C LEU A 82 11.39 1.85 -3.71
N HIS A 83 11.26 2.24 -4.97
CA HIS A 83 12.07 1.75 -6.07
C HIS A 83 13.55 2.12 -5.91
N ASP A 84 13.86 3.38 -5.63
CA ASP A 84 15.26 3.82 -5.52
C ASP A 84 15.98 3.13 -4.34
N GLU A 85 15.25 2.84 -3.26
CA GLU A 85 15.81 2.21 -2.07
C GLU A 85 15.87 0.67 -2.14
N TYR A 86 15.11 -0.01 -3.04
CA TYR A 86 14.84 -1.46 -2.92
C TYR A 86 16.10 -2.33 -2.83
N LYS A 87 17.15 -1.99 -3.59
CA LYS A 87 18.41 -2.75 -3.64
C LYS A 87 19.22 -2.66 -2.34
N SER A 88 18.96 -1.63 -1.53
CA SER A 88 19.63 -1.41 -0.26
C SER A 88 18.91 -2.09 0.92
N LEU A 89 17.72 -2.64 0.68
CA LEU A 89 16.89 -3.25 1.72
C LEU A 89 17.24 -4.72 1.94
N ASP A 90 17.06 -5.16 3.18
CA ASP A 90 17.03 -6.58 3.52
C ASP A 90 15.74 -7.24 2.99
N SER A 91 15.66 -8.58 3.09
CA SER A 91 14.53 -9.34 2.56
C SER A 91 13.18 -8.91 3.14
N TYR A 92 13.14 -8.52 4.43
CA TYR A 92 11.93 -8.01 5.07
C TYR A 92 11.54 -6.63 4.51
N GLY A 93 12.50 -5.73 4.33
CA GLY A 93 12.29 -4.42 3.73
C GLY A 93 11.84 -4.51 2.27
N GLN A 94 12.43 -5.43 1.50
CA GLN A 94 12.01 -5.69 0.11
C GLN A 94 10.58 -6.23 0.04
N LEU A 95 10.22 -7.18 0.91
CA LEU A 95 8.85 -7.71 0.98
C LEU A 95 7.85 -6.59 1.30
N ALA A 96 8.14 -5.75 2.31
CA ALA A 96 7.29 -4.64 2.69
C ALA A 96 7.15 -3.59 1.56
N ALA A 97 8.23 -3.33 0.81
CA ALA A 97 8.19 -2.44 -0.34
C ALA A 97 7.32 -3.01 -1.47
N LEU A 98 7.50 -4.29 -1.81
CA LEU A 98 6.70 -4.98 -2.82
C LEU A 98 5.21 -4.97 -2.46
N GLN A 99 4.89 -5.30 -1.20
CA GLN A 99 3.53 -5.26 -0.67
C GLN A 99 2.89 -3.87 -0.80
N ALA A 100 3.63 -2.80 -0.50
CA ALA A 100 3.14 -1.43 -0.66
C ALA A 100 2.90 -1.05 -2.14
N VAL A 101 3.83 -1.40 -3.04
CA VAL A 101 3.70 -1.13 -4.47
C VAL A 101 2.48 -1.85 -5.06
N ILE A 102 2.23 -3.11 -4.66
CA ILE A 102 1.02 -3.84 -5.07
C ILE A 102 -0.24 -3.05 -4.67
N ILE A 103 -0.29 -2.53 -3.45
CA ILE A 103 -1.44 -1.73 -2.99
C ILE A 103 -1.64 -0.47 -3.85
N TYR A 104 -0.56 0.26 -4.19
CA TYR A 104 -0.66 1.44 -5.06
C TYR A 104 -1.16 1.11 -6.47
N ILE A 105 -0.76 -0.02 -7.03
CA ILE A 105 -1.28 -0.51 -8.31
C ILE A 105 -2.77 -0.85 -8.19
N LEU A 106 -3.20 -1.45 -7.08
CA LEU A 106 -4.61 -1.74 -6.83
C LEU A 106 -5.47 -0.49 -6.63
N LEU A 107 -4.90 0.60 -6.08
CA LEU A 107 -5.54 1.91 -6.09
C LEU A 107 -5.69 2.43 -7.51
N GLN A 108 -4.63 2.32 -8.32
CA GLN A 108 -4.64 2.82 -9.69
C GLN A 108 -5.63 2.05 -10.59
N ALA A 109 -5.76 0.74 -10.37
CA ALA A 109 -6.74 -0.09 -11.07
C ALA A 109 -8.19 0.27 -10.76
N GLN A 110 -8.46 0.96 -9.63
CA GLN A 110 -9.78 1.48 -9.28
C GLN A 110 -10.09 2.82 -9.97
N ASP A 111 -9.08 3.50 -10.51
CA ASP A 111 -9.19 4.82 -11.12
C ASP A 111 -8.60 4.81 -12.56
N PRO A 112 -9.17 3.99 -13.47
CA PRO A 112 -8.59 3.77 -14.80
C PRO A 112 -8.64 5.03 -15.69
N GLU A 113 -9.62 5.91 -15.48
CA GLU A 113 -9.79 7.14 -16.27
C GLU A 113 -8.65 8.14 -16.04
N THR A 114 -7.99 8.08 -14.89
CA THR A 114 -6.88 8.96 -14.53
C THR A 114 -5.51 8.25 -14.62
N ALA A 115 -5.47 6.99 -15.08
CA ALA A 115 -4.27 6.16 -15.09
C ALA A 115 -3.10 6.74 -15.89
N GLU A 116 -3.36 7.28 -17.09
CA GLU A 116 -2.31 7.92 -17.88
C GLU A 116 -1.80 9.21 -17.21
N ARG A 117 -2.69 9.95 -16.55
CA ARG A 117 -2.39 11.23 -15.89
C ARG A 117 -1.61 11.07 -14.58
N ASN A 118 -1.88 10.00 -13.83
CA ASN A 118 -1.28 9.76 -12.51
C ASN A 118 0.03 8.95 -12.56
N GLY A 119 0.48 8.58 -13.76
CA GLY A 119 1.71 7.80 -13.93
C GLY A 119 1.53 6.32 -13.60
N ALA A 120 0.38 5.71 -13.93
CA ALA A 120 0.16 4.27 -13.79
C ALA A 120 1.28 3.43 -14.42
N ASN A 121 1.81 3.89 -15.56
CA ASN A 121 2.94 3.26 -16.23
C ASN A 121 4.22 3.29 -15.38
N ALA A 122 4.45 4.34 -14.59
CA ALA A 122 5.60 4.41 -13.68
C ALA A 122 5.46 3.40 -12.54
N LEU A 123 4.27 3.27 -11.94
CA LEU A 123 4.00 2.26 -10.91
C LEU A 123 4.16 0.83 -11.45
N LEU A 124 3.72 0.57 -12.67
CA LEU A 124 3.92 -0.72 -13.34
C LEU A 124 5.39 -1.00 -13.67
N LEU A 125 6.14 0.02 -14.11
CA LEU A 125 7.58 -0.10 -14.38
C LEU A 125 8.39 -0.39 -13.12
N ILE A 126 8.01 0.19 -11.98
CA ILE A 126 8.64 -0.10 -10.67
C ILE A 126 8.58 -1.61 -10.37
N MET A 127 7.47 -2.28 -10.69
CA MET A 127 7.31 -3.73 -10.49
C MET A 127 8.15 -4.61 -11.41
N ILE A 128 8.50 -4.15 -12.61
CA ILE A 128 9.28 -4.94 -13.58
C ILE A 128 10.76 -5.01 -13.19
N VAL A 129 11.22 -4.05 -12.38
CA VAL A 129 12.64 -3.86 -12.04
C VAL A 129 12.94 -4.24 -10.58
N CYS A 130 11.91 -4.51 -9.76
CA CYS A 130 12.01 -5.15 -8.45
C CYS A 130 11.93 -6.68 -8.59
#